data_AF-A0AAV4I878-F1
#
_entry.id   AF-A0AAV4I878-F1
#
_cell.length_a   1.000
_cell.length_b   1.000
_cell.length_c   1.000
_cell.angle_alpha   90.00
_cell.angle_beta   90.00
_cell.angle_gamma   90.00
#
_symmetry.space_group_name_H-M   'P 1'
#
loop_
_entity.id
_entity.type
_entity.pdbx_description
1 polymer ?
#
loop_
_entity_poly.entity_id
_entity_poly.type
_entity_poly.pdbx_seq_one_letter_code
_entity_poly.pdbx_strand_id
1 'polypeptide(L)'
;MQALKPRQGKDPQEGPAYHPQSGEEHAVKPEVKRSQDVEIFDAITVTPWQVFFPWDPVTRCVHRYTAQANGGSGEYIWSLTNTSVASVNIRGQITTVGPGKCNVTAADAKNSAHFGVSTVQVLAPADIRFSPTRVEAAIGSHLVLPVSVFAKVGRNMYAFTDCRQLPLNVSFSEPSVFEHVARGKDARWLQQLKQWKRKF
;
A
#
# COMPACT_ATOMS: atom_id res chain seq x y z
N MET A 1 -24.87 -19.86 -11.43
CA MET A 1 -26.33 -20.08 -11.37
C MET A 1 -26.82 -19.43 -10.09
N GLN A 2 -27.78 -18.52 -10.03
CA GLN A 2 -28.44 -17.68 -11.01
C GLN A 2 -29.03 -16.50 -10.20
N ALA A 3 -29.13 -15.37 -10.88
CA ALA A 3 -29.52 -14.02 -10.44
C ALA A 3 -30.55 -13.90 -9.32
N LEU A 4 -30.38 -12.91 -8.43
CA LEU A 4 -31.51 -12.16 -7.87
C LEU A 4 -31.16 -10.69 -7.58
N LYS A 5 -31.71 -9.79 -8.41
CA LYS A 5 -32.38 -8.56 -7.96
C LYS A 5 -33.73 -8.54 -8.69
N PRO A 6 -34.83 -8.17 -8.01
CA PRO A 6 -35.03 -6.76 -7.69
C PRO A 6 -35.54 -6.50 -6.24
N ARG A 7 -35.20 -5.30 -5.74
CA ARG A 7 -36.06 -4.58 -4.79
C ARG A 7 -37.14 -3.86 -5.61
N GLN A 8 -38.41 -4.01 -5.20
CA GLN A 8 -39.58 -3.10 -5.32
C GLN A 8 -40.85 -3.98 -5.33
N GLY A 9 -41.93 -3.73 -4.59
CA GLY A 9 -42.28 -2.68 -3.63
C GLY A 9 -43.74 -2.85 -3.17
N LYS A 10 -44.22 -1.88 -2.37
CA LYS A 10 -45.63 -1.55 -2.04
C LYS A 10 -46.38 -2.51 -1.09
N ASP A 11 -47.23 -2.06 -0.16
CA ASP A 11 -47.80 -0.74 0.15
C ASP A 11 -47.96 -0.54 1.68
N PRO A 12 -48.13 0.70 2.16
CA PRO A 12 -48.25 1.04 3.58
C PRO A 12 -49.70 0.93 4.07
N GLN A 13 -50.13 -0.21 4.60
CA GLN A 13 -51.47 -0.38 5.19
C GLN A 13 -51.41 -1.54 6.19
N GLU A 14 -51.80 -1.45 7.46
CA GLU A 14 -52.50 -0.44 8.25
C GLU A 14 -51.78 -0.35 9.61
N GLY A 15 -51.49 0.86 10.08
CA GLY A 15 -51.10 1.03 11.48
C GLY A 15 -52.32 0.71 12.35
N PRO A 16 -52.26 -0.22 13.32
CA PRO A 16 -53.34 -0.37 14.28
C PRO A 16 -53.44 0.93 15.09
N ALA A 17 -54.68 1.42 15.15
CA ALA A 17 -55.09 2.67 15.74
C ALA A 17 -54.51 2.85 17.15
N TYR A 18 -53.82 3.98 17.35
CA TYR A 18 -53.45 4.43 18.69
C TYR A 18 -54.72 4.93 19.39
N HIS A 19 -55.31 4.09 20.23
CA HIS A 19 -56.42 4.48 21.11
C HIS A 19 -55.82 4.96 22.46
N PRO A 20 -55.79 6.26 22.78
CA PRO A 20 -54.90 6.78 23.82
C PRO A 20 -55.44 6.69 25.26
N GLN A 21 -56.23 5.67 25.64
CA GLN A 21 -56.89 5.69 26.97
C GLN A 21 -57.00 4.39 27.78
N SER A 22 -56.46 3.26 27.32
CA SER A 22 -56.33 2.06 28.17
C SER A 22 -54.92 1.53 27.99
N GLY A 23 -54.08 1.64 29.03
CA GLY A 23 -52.74 1.03 29.05
C GLY A 23 -52.79 -0.50 29.11
N GLU A 24 -53.63 -1.12 28.29
CA GLU A 24 -53.89 -2.55 28.27
C GLU A 24 -52.91 -3.20 27.28
N GLU A 25 -51.95 -3.95 27.82
CA GLU A 25 -50.94 -4.66 27.04
C GLU A 25 -51.54 -5.91 26.41
N HIS A 26 -51.55 -5.97 25.07
CA HIS A 26 -51.94 -7.17 24.34
C HIS A 26 -50.70 -8.02 24.00
N ALA A 27 -50.62 -9.22 24.59
CA ALA A 27 -49.54 -10.15 24.32
C ALA A 27 -49.60 -10.68 22.88
N VAL A 28 -48.59 -10.37 22.05
CA VAL A 28 -48.46 -10.91 20.69
C VAL A 28 -48.06 -12.38 20.78
N LYS A 29 -48.95 -13.29 20.35
CA LYS A 29 -48.70 -14.75 20.30
C LYS A 29 -48.74 -15.26 18.85
N PRO A 30 -47.69 -15.94 18.36
CA PRO A 30 -46.43 -16.23 19.05
C PRO A 30 -45.54 -14.98 19.19
N GLU A 31 -44.62 -15.02 20.15
CA GLU A 31 -43.61 -13.97 20.32
C GLU A 31 -42.85 -13.72 19.02
N VAL A 32 -42.71 -12.45 18.66
CA VAL A 32 -41.86 -12.06 17.53
C VAL A 32 -40.41 -12.24 17.95
N LYS A 33 -39.81 -13.36 17.54
CA LYS A 33 -38.38 -13.64 17.75
C LYS A 33 -37.59 -13.24 16.51
N ARG A 34 -36.54 -12.45 16.70
CA ARG A 34 -35.57 -12.10 15.65
C ARG A 34 -34.20 -12.62 16.07
N SER A 35 -33.56 -13.37 15.18
CA SER A 35 -32.16 -13.80 15.32
C SER A 35 -31.34 -13.21 14.17
N GLN A 36 -30.07 -12.91 14.42
CA GLN A 36 -29.12 -12.45 13.40
C GLN A 36 -27.77 -13.10 13.66
N ASP A 37 -27.22 -13.75 12.64
CA ASP A 37 -25.87 -14.28 12.68
C ASP A 37 -24.86 -13.17 12.32
N VAL A 38 -23.73 -13.15 13.02
CA VAL A 38 -22.66 -12.15 12.85
C VAL A 38 -21.35 -12.87 12.57
N GLU A 39 -20.64 -12.45 11.53
CA GLU A 39 -19.28 -12.89 11.23
C GLU A 39 -18.28 -11.90 11.86
N ILE A 40 -17.35 -12.42 12.68
CA ILE A 40 -16.27 -11.63 13.28
C ILE A 40 -14.99 -11.95 12.52
N PHE A 41 -14.31 -10.92 12.03
CA PHE A 41 -13.06 -11.04 11.29
C PHE A 41 -11.89 -10.44 12.06
N ASP A 42 -10.67 -10.92 11.76
CA ASP A 42 -9.44 -10.32 12.26
C ASP A 42 -9.27 -8.88 11.78
N ALA A 43 -8.57 -8.07 12.59
CA ALA A 43 -8.30 -6.67 12.26
C ALA A 43 -7.60 -6.50 10.90
N ILE A 44 -8.08 -5.55 10.09
CA ILE A 44 -7.42 -5.24 8.82
C ILE A 44 -6.10 -4.52 9.04
N THR A 45 -5.02 -5.06 8.48
CA THR A 45 -3.69 -4.45 8.48
C THR A 45 -3.22 -4.19 7.06
N VAL A 46 -2.53 -3.07 6.83
CA VAL A 46 -1.89 -2.77 5.54
C VAL A 46 -0.38 -2.76 5.74
N THR A 47 0.32 -3.63 5.00
CA THR A 47 1.75 -3.84 5.11
C THR A 47 2.48 -3.34 3.86
N PRO A 48 3.54 -2.53 4.04
CA PRO A 48 3.96 -1.86 5.26
C PRO A 48 3.00 -0.73 5.63
N TRP A 49 2.94 -0.42 6.93
CA TRP A 49 2.13 0.68 7.45
C TRP A 49 2.66 2.06 7.04
N GLN A 50 3.90 2.13 6.52
CA GLN A 50 4.50 3.36 6.00
C GLN A 50 5.47 3.08 4.85
N VAL A 51 5.42 3.92 3.81
CA VAL A 51 6.34 3.89 2.67
C VAL A 51 6.85 5.29 2.33
N PHE A 52 8.09 5.35 1.84
CA PHE A 52 8.76 6.58 1.44
C PHE A 52 9.27 6.46 0.00
N PHE A 53 8.97 7.44 -0.86
CA PHE A 53 9.45 7.49 -2.23
C PHE A 53 10.18 8.80 -2.51
N PRO A 54 11.23 8.79 -3.34
CA PRO A 54 11.92 10.01 -3.70
C PRO A 54 11.08 10.87 -4.64
N TRP A 55 11.19 12.19 -4.48
CA TRP A 55 10.73 13.19 -5.43
C TRP A 55 11.93 13.88 -6.06
N ASP A 56 11.93 13.97 -7.39
CA ASP A 56 12.86 14.79 -8.16
C ASP A 56 12.05 15.72 -9.08
N PRO A 57 12.16 17.06 -8.93
CA PRO A 57 11.44 17.99 -9.79
C PRO A 57 11.86 17.92 -11.27
N VAL A 58 13.07 17.44 -11.57
CA VAL A 58 13.60 17.34 -12.93
C VAL A 58 13.11 16.07 -13.61
N THR A 59 13.42 14.89 -13.05
CA THR A 59 13.04 13.62 -13.69
C THR A 59 11.60 13.21 -13.45
N ARG A 60 10.95 13.73 -12.40
CA ARG A 60 9.59 13.35 -11.98
C ARG A 60 9.39 11.83 -11.98
N CYS A 61 10.38 11.12 -11.44
CA CYS A 61 10.40 9.67 -11.42
C CYS A 61 9.12 9.08 -10.78
N VAL A 62 8.54 8.08 -11.45
CA VAL A 62 7.31 7.42 -11.02
C VAL A 62 7.65 6.11 -10.34
N HIS A 63 7.19 5.95 -9.11
CA HIS A 63 7.37 4.74 -8.31
C HIS A 63 6.06 3.98 -8.21
N ARG A 64 6.16 2.64 -8.22
CA ARG A 64 5.01 1.74 -8.06
C ARG A 64 5.28 0.76 -6.95
N TYR A 65 4.32 0.63 -6.04
CA TYR A 65 4.41 -0.26 -4.90
C TYR A 65 3.05 -0.91 -4.62
N THR A 66 3.02 -2.20 -4.31
CA THR A 66 1.75 -2.90 -4.02
C THR A 66 1.64 -3.19 -2.54
N ALA A 67 0.82 -2.41 -1.85
CA ALA A 67 0.55 -2.63 -0.43
C ALA A 67 -0.27 -3.90 -0.24
N GLN A 68 0.03 -4.65 0.82
CA GLN A 68 -0.68 -5.90 1.13
C GLN A 68 -1.67 -5.64 2.26
N ALA A 69 -2.95 -5.93 2.02
CA ALA A 69 -3.97 -5.92 3.06
C ALA A 69 -4.22 -7.35 3.56
N ASN A 70 -4.30 -7.53 4.87
CA ASN A 70 -4.62 -8.81 5.53
C ASN A 70 -5.72 -8.59 6.56
N GLY A 71 -6.49 -9.64 6.90
CA GLY A 71 -7.63 -9.56 7.83
C GLY A 71 -8.95 -9.21 7.13
N GLY A 72 -10.01 -8.96 7.90
CA GLY A 72 -11.34 -8.72 7.34
C GLY A 72 -11.85 -9.93 6.53
N SER A 73 -12.78 -9.66 5.61
CA SER A 73 -13.37 -10.65 4.72
C SER A 73 -12.47 -11.05 3.54
N GLY A 74 -11.30 -10.42 3.39
CA GLY A 74 -10.37 -10.64 2.28
C GLY A 74 -10.70 -9.82 1.02
N GLU A 75 -11.82 -9.10 1.01
CA GLU A 75 -12.20 -8.18 -0.07
C GLU A 75 -12.06 -6.74 0.39
N TYR A 76 -11.29 -5.94 -0.35
CA TYR A 76 -10.93 -4.59 0.06
C TYR A 76 -11.29 -3.53 -0.97
N ILE A 77 -11.82 -2.41 -0.47
CA ILE A 77 -12.00 -1.17 -1.22
C ILE A 77 -10.84 -0.24 -0.85
N TRP A 78 -10.07 0.14 -1.85
CA TRP A 78 -8.91 1.03 -1.69
C TRP A 78 -9.29 2.48 -1.92
N SER A 79 -8.82 3.36 -1.04
CA SER A 79 -8.98 4.81 -1.17
C SER A 79 -7.73 5.54 -0.67
N LEU A 80 -7.64 6.85 -0.94
CA LEU A 80 -6.51 7.66 -0.53
C LEU A 80 -6.92 9.10 -0.20
N THR A 81 -6.19 9.76 0.69
CA THR A 81 -6.55 11.10 1.19
C THR A 81 -6.16 12.24 0.26
N ASN A 82 -5.20 12.05 -0.64
CA ASN A 82 -4.76 13.10 -1.58
C ASN A 82 -4.21 12.54 -2.91
N THR A 83 -4.95 12.76 -3.99
CA THR A 83 -4.62 12.30 -5.35
C THR A 83 -3.49 13.08 -6.02
N SER A 84 -3.13 14.26 -5.52
CA SER A 84 -1.95 14.99 -6.02
C SER A 84 -0.63 14.35 -5.60
N VAL A 85 -0.65 13.49 -4.59
CA VAL A 85 0.54 12.79 -4.07
C VAL A 85 0.68 11.39 -4.69
N ALA A 86 -0.42 10.63 -4.76
CA ALA A 86 -0.41 9.27 -5.29
C ALA A 86 -1.79 8.85 -5.81
N SER A 87 -1.81 7.77 -6.61
CA SER A 87 -3.02 7.01 -6.94
C SER A 87 -2.93 5.58 -6.41
N VAL A 88 -4.07 4.92 -6.21
CA VAL A 88 -4.15 3.50 -5.84
C VAL A 88 -5.17 2.80 -6.73
N ASN A 89 -4.89 1.56 -7.14
CA ASN A 89 -5.86 0.75 -7.88
C ASN A 89 -6.53 -0.32 -7.00
N ILE A 90 -7.46 -1.07 -7.59
CA ILE A 90 -8.23 -2.13 -6.90
C ILE A 90 -7.36 -3.25 -6.30
N ARG A 91 -6.10 -3.39 -6.74
CA ARG A 91 -5.14 -4.39 -6.26
C ARG A 91 -4.20 -3.83 -5.18
N GLY A 92 -4.45 -2.62 -4.67
CA GLY A 92 -3.56 -1.97 -3.71
C GLY A 92 -2.23 -1.48 -4.31
N GLN A 93 -2.12 -1.39 -5.64
CA GLN A 93 -0.93 -0.82 -6.27
C GLN A 93 -1.00 0.71 -6.22
N ILE A 94 -0.10 1.27 -5.42
CA ILE A 94 0.16 2.69 -5.24
C ILE A 94 1.11 3.16 -6.34
N THR A 95 0.77 4.28 -6.99
CA THR A 95 1.64 4.97 -7.97
C THR A 95 1.86 6.41 -7.52
N THR A 96 3.12 6.84 -7.41
CA THR A 96 3.43 8.23 -7.02
C THR A 96 3.08 9.21 -8.13
N VAL A 97 2.63 10.41 -7.73
CA VAL A 97 2.22 11.49 -8.65
C VAL A 97 3.02 12.76 -8.36
N GLY A 98 3.11 13.16 -7.09
CA GLY A 98 3.72 14.42 -6.69
C GLY A 98 4.23 14.38 -5.25
N PRO A 99 4.96 15.43 -4.82
CA PRO A 99 5.51 15.50 -3.48
C PRO A 99 4.40 15.71 -2.44
N GLY A 100 4.59 15.14 -1.25
CA GLY A 100 3.68 15.32 -0.14
C GLY A 100 3.41 14.03 0.62
N LYS A 101 2.33 14.03 1.39
CA LYS A 101 1.89 12.93 2.24
C LYS A 101 0.44 12.57 1.91
N CYS A 102 0.15 11.28 1.77
CA CYS A 102 -1.22 10.79 1.76
C CYS A 102 -1.33 9.49 2.58
N ASN A 103 -2.53 9.21 3.07
CA ASN A 103 -2.87 7.92 3.64
C ASN A 103 -3.60 7.11 2.58
N VAL A 104 -3.23 5.85 2.44
CA VAL A 104 -3.88 4.85 1.61
C VAL A 104 -4.62 3.89 2.54
N THR A 105 -5.92 3.76 2.35
CA THR A 105 -6.80 2.98 3.22
C THR A 105 -7.31 1.77 2.46
N ALA A 106 -7.22 0.60 3.08
CA ALA A 106 -7.92 -0.62 2.66
C ALA A 106 -9.08 -0.85 3.63
N ALA A 107 -10.31 -0.65 3.16
CA ALA A 107 -11.52 -0.89 3.94
C ALA A 107 -12.19 -2.20 3.51
N ASP A 108 -12.79 -2.93 4.45
CA ASP A 108 -13.54 -4.15 4.15
C ASP A 108 -14.72 -3.84 3.23
N ALA A 109 -14.88 -4.63 2.16
CA ALA A 109 -16.00 -4.46 1.23
C ALA A 109 -17.37 -4.68 1.89
N LYS A 110 -17.43 -5.53 2.94
CA LYS A 110 -18.66 -5.81 3.70
C LYS A 110 -18.88 -4.81 4.84
N ASN A 111 -17.82 -4.15 5.32
CA ASN A 111 -17.90 -3.18 6.42
C ASN A 111 -16.83 -2.09 6.31
N SER A 112 -17.19 -0.93 5.77
CA SER A 112 -16.26 0.18 5.56
C SER A 112 -15.69 0.79 6.85
N ALA A 113 -16.31 0.58 8.00
CA ALA A 113 -15.76 1.00 9.30
C ALA A 113 -14.60 0.09 9.77
N HIS A 114 -14.44 -1.08 9.16
CA HIS A 114 -13.31 -1.96 9.38
C HIS A 114 -12.26 -1.69 8.30
N PHE A 115 -11.11 -1.12 8.68
CA PHE A 115 -10.09 -0.73 7.73
C PHE A 115 -8.67 -0.72 8.33
N GLY A 116 -7.68 -0.82 7.46
CA GLY A 116 -6.27 -0.59 7.76
C GLY A 116 -5.71 0.55 6.89
N VAL A 117 -4.60 1.13 7.34
CA VAL A 117 -4.00 2.31 6.69
C VAL A 117 -2.50 2.11 6.47
N SER A 118 -2.02 2.57 5.32
CA SER A 118 -0.60 2.80 5.02
C SER A 118 -0.35 4.27 4.72
N THR A 119 0.67 4.86 5.33
CA THR A 119 1.08 6.24 5.05
C THR A 119 2.12 6.28 3.93
N VAL A 120 1.82 7.01 2.87
CA VAL A 120 2.73 7.27 1.75
C VAL A 120 3.33 8.67 1.89
N GLN A 121 4.66 8.77 1.79
CA GLN A 121 5.37 10.04 1.75
C GLN A 121 6.28 10.11 0.54
N VAL A 122 6.11 11.17 -0.26
CA VAL A 122 6.89 11.45 -1.46
C VAL A 122 7.71 12.70 -1.18
N LEU A 123 9.03 12.54 -1.01
CA LEU A 123 9.90 13.55 -0.40
C LEU A 123 11.20 13.71 -1.19
N ALA A 124 11.80 14.90 -1.14
CA ALA A 124 13.12 15.12 -1.71
C ALA A 124 14.19 14.27 -0.96
N PRO A 125 15.16 13.67 -1.67
CA PRO A 125 16.32 13.06 -1.05
C PRO A 125 17.07 14.06 -0.16
N ALA A 126 17.49 13.62 1.02
CA ALA A 126 18.21 14.42 2.00
C ALA A 126 19.59 13.84 2.36
N ASP A 127 19.78 12.53 2.21
CA ASP A 127 21.06 11.87 2.47
C ASP A 127 21.20 10.61 1.61
N ILE A 128 22.43 10.17 1.40
CA ILE A 128 22.79 8.98 0.62
C ILE A 128 23.94 8.25 1.31
N ARG A 129 23.81 6.94 1.47
CA ARG A 129 24.82 6.12 2.15
C ARG A 129 25.00 4.78 1.46
N PHE A 130 26.23 4.27 1.49
CA PHE A 130 26.47 2.88 1.15
C PHE A 130 25.98 1.99 2.28
N SER A 131 25.26 0.93 1.93
CA SER A 131 24.99 -0.16 2.88
C SER A 131 26.27 -0.96 3.11
N PRO A 132 26.42 -1.61 4.28
CA PRO A 132 27.54 -2.51 4.51
C PRO A 132 27.65 -3.57 3.40
N THR A 133 28.79 -3.61 2.72
CA THR A 133 29.11 -4.54 1.64
C THR A 133 30.62 -4.72 1.54
N ARG A 134 31.07 -5.67 0.72
CA ARG A 134 32.49 -5.78 0.36
C ARG A 134 32.91 -4.51 -0.39
N VAL A 135 34.14 -4.08 -0.14
CA VAL A 135 34.74 -2.87 -0.75
C VAL A 135 35.89 -3.19 -1.70
N GLU A 136 36.10 -4.47 -1.98
CA GLU A 136 37.15 -5.00 -2.84
C GLU A 136 36.58 -6.11 -3.75
N ALA A 137 37.20 -6.29 -4.92
CA ALA A 137 36.81 -7.28 -5.91
C ALA A 137 38.06 -7.80 -6.64
N ALA A 138 38.01 -9.06 -7.09
CA ALA A 138 39.06 -9.61 -7.95
C ALA A 138 39.06 -8.91 -9.32
N ILE A 139 40.23 -8.82 -9.95
CA ILE A 139 40.36 -8.25 -11.29
C ILE A 139 39.42 -8.98 -12.26
N GLY A 140 38.69 -8.22 -13.08
CA GLY A 140 37.71 -8.76 -14.03
C GLY A 140 36.37 -9.19 -13.41
N SER A 141 36.17 -8.98 -12.10
CA SER A 141 34.89 -9.24 -11.42
C SER A 141 34.13 -7.93 -11.10
N HIS A 142 32.88 -8.06 -10.63
CA HIS A 142 32.05 -6.91 -10.28
C HIS A 142 32.08 -6.63 -8.78
N LEU A 143 32.32 -5.37 -8.42
CA LEU A 143 32.09 -4.85 -7.08
C LEU A 143 30.67 -4.26 -7.01
N VAL A 144 29.82 -4.82 -6.14
CA VAL A 144 28.44 -4.36 -5.97
C VAL A 144 28.35 -3.50 -4.72
N LEU A 145 28.02 -2.22 -4.91
CA LEU A 145 27.83 -1.25 -3.83
C LEU A 145 26.35 -0.90 -3.69
N PRO A 146 25.62 -1.47 -2.72
CA PRO A 146 24.24 -1.08 -2.45
C PRO A 146 24.21 0.30 -1.83
N VAL A 147 23.29 1.14 -2.33
CA VAL A 147 23.11 2.51 -1.86
C VAL A 147 21.71 2.66 -1.30
N SER A 148 21.62 3.28 -0.13
CA SER A 148 20.38 3.71 0.50
C SER A 148 20.29 5.22 0.43
N VAL A 149 19.13 5.70 -0.02
CA VAL A 149 18.81 7.13 -0.09
C VAL A 149 17.73 7.41 0.94
N PHE A 150 17.86 8.52 1.66
CA PHE A 150 17.02 8.84 2.81
C PHE A 150 16.26 10.15 2.62
N ALA A 151 15.04 10.21 3.13
CA ALA A 151 14.28 11.43 3.35
C ALA A 151 14.40 11.90 4.80
N LYS A 152 14.32 13.21 4.99
CA LYS A 152 14.23 13.82 6.31
C LYS A 152 12.77 14.14 6.63
N VAL A 153 12.28 13.64 7.77
CA VAL A 153 10.95 14.01 8.32
C VAL A 153 11.15 14.48 9.75
N GLY A 154 11.00 15.79 9.96
CA GLY A 154 11.36 16.43 11.22
C GLY A 154 12.86 16.30 11.50
N ARG A 155 13.21 15.64 12.61
CA ARG A 155 14.61 15.36 13.00
C ARG A 155 15.10 13.97 12.57
N ASN A 156 14.21 13.13 12.06
CA ASN A 156 14.49 11.72 11.76
C ASN A 156 14.76 11.53 10.27
N MET A 157 15.59 10.54 9.96
CA MET A 157 15.89 10.10 8.60
C MET A 157 15.21 8.77 8.33
N TYR A 158 14.57 8.64 7.17
CA TYR A 158 13.89 7.42 6.75
C TYR A 158 14.41 6.99 5.38
N ALA A 159 14.81 5.73 5.25
CA ALA A 159 15.21 5.19 3.96
C ALA A 159 14.02 5.16 3.00
N PHE A 160 14.25 5.50 1.74
CA PHE A 160 13.25 5.29 0.70
C PHE A 160 12.99 3.80 0.50
N THR A 161 11.71 3.44 0.41
CA THR A 161 11.23 2.09 0.15
C THR A 161 11.71 1.58 -1.21
N ASP A 162 11.78 2.47 -2.20
CA ASP A 162 12.35 2.18 -3.51
C ASP A 162 12.96 3.44 -4.13
N CYS A 163 14.29 3.45 -4.28
CA CYS A 163 15.04 4.54 -4.92
C CYS A 163 15.65 4.13 -6.28
N ARG A 164 15.21 3.02 -6.89
CA ARG A 164 15.83 2.49 -8.12
C ARG A 164 15.65 3.36 -9.36
N GLN A 165 14.61 4.20 -9.36
CA GLN A 165 14.32 5.13 -10.45
C GLN A 165 14.96 6.51 -10.24
N LEU A 166 15.64 6.73 -9.10
CA LEU A 166 16.33 7.98 -8.85
C LEU A 166 17.58 8.04 -9.75
N PRO A 167 17.77 9.10 -10.56
CA PRO A 167 19.00 9.29 -11.29
C PRO A 167 20.15 9.52 -10.30
N LEU A 168 21.19 8.69 -10.38
CA LEU A 168 22.40 8.85 -9.58
C LEU A 168 23.58 9.16 -10.49
N ASN A 169 24.28 10.24 -10.19
CA ASN A 169 25.54 10.55 -10.85
C ASN A 169 26.66 9.80 -10.12
N VAL A 170 27.41 8.99 -10.86
CA VAL A 170 28.53 8.21 -10.34
C VAL A 170 29.82 8.78 -10.91
N SER A 171 30.76 9.10 -10.03
CA SER A 171 32.11 9.49 -10.37
C SER A 171 33.12 8.65 -9.60
N PHE A 172 34.31 8.50 -10.18
CA PHE A 172 35.42 7.78 -9.57
C PHE A 172 36.57 8.75 -9.36
N SER A 173 37.22 8.68 -8.20
CA SER A 173 38.48 9.38 -7.98
C SER A 173 39.58 8.86 -8.90
N GLU A 174 39.57 7.55 -9.17
CA GLU A 174 40.52 6.85 -10.04
C GLU A 174 39.77 5.98 -11.08
N PRO A 175 39.44 6.55 -12.25
CA PRO A 175 38.71 5.85 -13.31
C PRO A 175 39.50 4.70 -13.97
N SER A 176 40.80 4.57 -13.69
CA SER A 176 41.66 3.51 -14.23
C SER A 176 41.46 2.15 -13.55
N VAL A 177 40.85 2.13 -12.35
CA VAL A 177 40.70 0.91 -11.53
C VAL A 177 39.30 0.32 -11.68
N PHE A 178 38.27 1.17 -11.70
CA PHE A 178 36.88 0.75 -11.82
C PHE A 178 36.15 1.55 -12.90
N GLU A 179 35.30 0.85 -13.65
CA GLU A 179 34.31 1.45 -14.52
C GLU A 179 32.89 1.19 -14.00
N HIS A 180 31.98 2.14 -14.23
CA HIS A 180 30.58 1.96 -13.87
C HIS A 180 29.88 1.05 -14.87
N VAL A 181 29.39 -0.09 -14.40
CA VAL A 181 28.58 -1.02 -15.20
C VAL A 181 27.11 -0.59 -15.15
N ALA A 182 26.64 0.04 -16.22
CA ALA A 182 25.25 0.49 -16.32
C ALA A 182 24.26 -0.69 -16.29
N ARG A 183 23.19 -0.53 -15.49
CA ARG A 183 22.15 -1.54 -15.31
C ARG A 183 21.44 -1.81 -16.66
N GLY A 184 21.63 -3.00 -17.23
CA GLY A 184 20.98 -3.44 -18.49
C GLY A 184 21.91 -3.88 -19.61
N LYS A 185 23.23 -3.71 -19.49
CA LYS A 185 24.20 -4.18 -20.50
C LYS A 185 24.77 -5.58 -20.25
N ASP A 186 24.57 -6.15 -19.06
CA ASP A 186 25.04 -7.51 -18.71
C ASP A 186 23.88 -8.49 -18.52
N ALA A 187 23.47 -9.15 -19.61
CA ALA A 187 22.46 -10.22 -19.59
C ALA A 187 22.88 -11.41 -18.70
N ARG A 188 24.19 -11.58 -18.48
CA ARG A 188 24.79 -12.64 -17.63
C ARG A 188 24.52 -12.41 -16.14
N TRP A 189 24.40 -11.16 -15.71
CA TRP A 189 24.16 -10.79 -14.30
C TRP A 189 22.71 -11.04 -13.86
N LEU A 190 21.73 -10.85 -14.77
CA LEU A 190 20.32 -11.18 -14.52
C LEU A 190 20.11 -12.69 -14.28
N GLN A 191 20.92 -13.55 -14.89
CA GLN A 191 20.88 -15.00 -14.64
C GLN A 191 21.41 -15.35 -13.24
N GLN A 192 22.48 -14.71 -12.78
CA GLN A 192 23.04 -14.95 -11.44
C GLN A 192 22.11 -14.45 -10.33
N LEU A 193 21.47 -13.28 -10.49
CA LEU A 193 20.45 -12.78 -9.56
C LEU A 193 19.23 -13.69 -9.47
N LYS A 194 18.77 -14.25 -10.61
CA LYS A 194 17.66 -15.21 -10.63
C LYS A 194 18.00 -16.50 -9.88
N GLN A 195 19.26 -16.93 -9.92
CA GLN A 195 19.71 -18.09 -9.12
C GLN A 195 19.81 -17.76 -7.63
N TRP A 196 20.24 -16.54 -7.29
CA TRP A 196 20.35 -16.10 -5.88
C TRP A 196 18.97 -15.99 -5.20
N LYS A 197 17.99 -15.37 -5.86
CA LYS A 197 16.58 -15.29 -5.38
C LYS A 197 15.83 -16.62 -5.32
N ARG A 198 16.43 -17.71 -5.78
CA ARG A 198 15.86 -19.06 -5.74
C ARG A 198 16.50 -19.92 -4.65
N LYS A 199 17.57 -19.42 -4.04
CA LYS A 199 18.29 -20.07 -2.93
C LYS A 199 17.98 -19.45 -1.56
N PHE A 200 17.18 -18.38 -1.54
CA PHE A 200 16.64 -17.68 -0.38
C PHE A 200 15.26 -17.15 -0.78
#